data_AF-A0A343WEZ5-F1
#
_entry.id   AF-A0A343WEZ5-F1
#
_cell.length_a   1.000
_cell.length_b   1.000
_cell.length_c   1.000
_cell.angle_alpha   90.00
_cell.angle_beta   90.00
_cell.angle_gamma   90.00
#
_symmetry.space_group_name_H-M   'P 1'
#
loop_
_entity.id
_entity.type
_entity.pdbx_description
1 polymer ?
#
loop_
_entity_poly.entity_id
_entity_poly.type
_entity_poly.pdbx_seq_one_letter_code
_entity_poly.pdbx_strand_id
1 'polypeptide(L)'
;MLKFVFMLIFMLPLSFLKSNYWTVQNLLFFFTFLFMVNFSSLNYFNYISYYFGLDMISFGLILLSFWICGLMLMASEKVYLHNNYKNLFIFMILFLLMMLVLTFSSMSMFMFYLFFEASLIPTLFLILGWGYQPERLQAGVYLLFYTLLASLPLLIGIFYILDVNNTLSFNLLLNFSFMDLNFLYLSLIFAFLVKMPMFLVHLWLPKAHVEAPVSGSMILAGILLKLGGYGLLRMFSLLQMTGVKYNYWWISISLVGGVLISLICLRQTDLKALIAYSSVAHMGIVLSGLLTLTYWGLTGSYALMIAHGLCSSGLFCLANISYERMGSRSLLINKGLLNFMPTLSLWWFLLCSGNMAAPPTLNLLGEISLLNSIVAWSWVTMIMLTFLSFFSAAYSLYLFAYSQHGKVYSGVHFFSVGTVREFSLLMLHWIPLNILILKSSFCMLWI
;
A
#
# COMPACT_ATOMS: atom_id res chain seq x y z
N MET A 1 12.93 -17.91 8.36
CA MET A 1 11.72 -17.58 7.55
C MET A 1 10.97 -18.77 6.99
N LEU A 2 11.66 -19.84 6.62
CA LEU A 2 11.06 -21.01 5.93
C LEU A 2 9.85 -21.62 6.64
N LYS A 3 9.79 -21.61 7.98
CA LYS A 3 8.63 -22.13 8.72
C LYS A 3 7.31 -21.50 8.26
N PHE A 4 7.30 -20.18 8.02
CA PHE A 4 6.11 -19.45 7.57
C PHE A 4 5.83 -19.69 6.09
N VAL A 5 6.88 -19.81 5.26
CA VAL A 5 6.74 -20.14 3.83
C VAL A 5 6.14 -21.55 3.66
N PHE A 6 6.64 -22.54 4.38
CA PHE A 6 6.07 -23.89 4.37
C PHE A 6 4.62 -23.90 4.84
N MET A 7 4.31 -23.14 5.90
CA MET A 7 2.94 -22.97 6.39
C MET A 7 1.99 -22.47 5.29
N LEU A 8 2.42 -21.48 4.49
CA LEU A 8 1.67 -20.97 3.35
C LEU A 8 1.54 -21.98 2.21
N ILE A 9 2.59 -22.73 1.90
CA ILE A 9 2.56 -23.78 0.87
C ILE A 9 1.50 -24.84 1.24
N PHE A 10 1.45 -25.27 2.50
CA PHE A 10 0.43 -26.22 2.97
C PHE A 10 -0.99 -25.63 3.02
N MET A 11 -1.14 -24.31 2.99
CA MET A 11 -2.46 -23.67 2.85
C MET A 11 -3.00 -23.68 1.42
N LEU A 12 -2.13 -23.70 0.39
CA LEU A 12 -2.59 -23.63 -1.01
C LEU A 12 -3.55 -24.78 -1.36
N PRO A 13 -3.29 -26.05 -1.01
CA PRO A 13 -4.23 -27.15 -1.27
C PRO A 13 -5.59 -26.98 -0.58
N LEU A 14 -5.63 -26.37 0.62
CA LEU A 14 -6.87 -26.14 1.38
C LEU A 14 -7.86 -25.26 0.61
N SER A 15 -7.38 -24.42 -0.32
CA SER A 15 -8.23 -23.54 -1.14
C SER A 15 -9.13 -24.29 -2.14
N PHE A 16 -8.74 -25.50 -2.55
CA PHE A 16 -9.50 -26.29 -3.53
C PHE A 16 -10.56 -27.19 -2.89
N LEU A 17 -10.47 -27.42 -1.58
CA LEU A 17 -11.46 -28.21 -0.85
C LEU A 17 -12.80 -27.46 -0.74
N LYS A 18 -13.90 -28.22 -0.78
CA LYS A 18 -15.25 -27.65 -0.70
C LYS A 18 -15.44 -26.95 0.65
N SER A 19 -16.18 -25.83 0.64
CA SER A 19 -16.59 -25.02 1.81
C SER A 19 -15.49 -24.32 2.64
N ASN A 20 -14.24 -24.26 2.16
CA ASN A 20 -13.11 -23.76 2.97
C ASN A 20 -12.86 -22.23 2.95
N TYR A 21 -13.82 -21.40 2.53
CA TYR A 21 -13.59 -19.95 2.44
C TYR A 21 -13.24 -19.32 3.79
N TRP A 22 -14.09 -19.53 4.79
CA TRP A 22 -13.92 -18.98 6.14
C TRP A 22 -12.80 -19.69 6.92
N THR A 23 -12.55 -20.97 6.64
CA THR A 23 -11.46 -21.70 7.30
C THR A 23 -10.10 -21.16 6.90
N VAL A 24 -9.91 -20.84 5.61
CA VAL A 24 -8.69 -20.18 5.12
C VAL A 24 -8.50 -18.81 5.77
N GLN A 25 -9.56 -18.01 5.90
CA GLN A 25 -9.48 -16.71 6.58
C GLN A 25 -9.06 -16.84 8.04
N ASN A 26 -9.66 -17.77 8.79
CA ASN A 26 -9.32 -17.99 10.20
C ASN A 26 -7.87 -18.46 10.36
N LEU A 27 -7.38 -19.31 9.45
CA LEU A 27 -5.98 -19.74 9.44
C LEU A 27 -5.04 -18.56 9.16
N LEU A 28 -5.37 -17.64 8.24
CA LEU A 28 -4.57 -16.44 8.00
C LEU A 28 -4.45 -15.58 9.27
N PHE A 29 -5.54 -15.35 10.01
CA PHE A 29 -5.46 -14.63 11.28
C PHE A 29 -4.65 -15.38 12.32
N PHE A 30 -4.79 -16.70 12.43
CA PHE A 30 -3.93 -17.49 13.29
C PHE A 30 -2.44 -17.34 12.92
N PHE A 31 -2.12 -17.23 11.63
CA PHE A 31 -0.75 -17.05 11.17
C PHE A 31 -0.23 -15.65 11.49
N THR A 32 -1.07 -14.61 11.36
CA THR A 32 -0.70 -13.26 11.82
C THR A 32 -0.30 -13.28 13.29
N PHE A 33 -1.05 -13.99 14.13
CA PHE A 33 -0.76 -14.12 15.54
C PHE A 33 0.56 -14.86 15.79
N LEU A 34 0.79 -16.00 15.12
CA LEU A 34 2.06 -16.71 15.22
C LEU A 34 3.25 -15.89 14.73
N PHE A 35 3.06 -15.06 13.70
CA PHE A 35 4.10 -14.16 13.20
C PHE A 35 4.42 -13.07 14.23
N MET A 36 3.40 -12.48 14.85
CA MET A 36 3.55 -11.50 15.94
C MET A 36 4.31 -12.04 17.14
N VAL A 37 4.08 -13.30 17.54
CA VAL A 37 4.82 -13.93 18.65
C VAL A 37 6.31 -14.09 18.34
N ASN A 38 6.68 -14.22 17.06
CA ASN A 38 8.08 -14.35 16.64
C ASN A 38 8.76 -13.00 16.39
N PHE A 39 8.27 -11.94 17.02
CA PHE A 39 8.86 -10.62 16.88
C PHE A 39 10.27 -10.58 17.50
N SER A 40 11.25 -10.24 16.67
CA SER A 40 12.63 -9.98 17.10
C SER A 40 12.91 -8.49 16.99
N SER A 41 13.20 -7.83 18.11
CA SER A 41 13.41 -6.38 18.16
C SER A 41 14.82 -5.93 17.76
N LEU A 42 15.54 -6.69 16.94
CA LEU A 42 16.90 -6.36 16.53
C LEU A 42 16.89 -5.67 15.17
N ASN A 43 17.74 -4.66 14.99
CA ASN A 43 17.88 -3.92 13.75
C ASN A 43 18.57 -4.72 12.62
N TYR A 44 19.17 -5.87 12.97
CA TYR A 44 19.84 -6.75 12.02
C TYR A 44 18.93 -7.86 11.51
N PHE A 45 19.34 -8.43 10.38
CA PHE A 45 18.66 -9.55 9.77
C PHE A 45 18.67 -10.78 10.67
N ASN A 46 17.48 -11.18 11.09
CA ASN A 46 17.23 -12.37 11.89
C ASN A 46 16.60 -13.48 11.05
N TYR A 47 16.56 -14.69 11.62
CA TYR A 47 15.90 -15.86 11.05
C TYR A 47 16.37 -16.22 9.62
N ILE A 48 17.68 -16.11 9.39
CA ILE A 48 18.32 -16.32 8.09
C ILE A 48 18.24 -17.81 7.68
N SER A 49 17.75 -18.07 6.47
CA SER A 49 17.67 -19.41 5.91
C SER A 49 17.55 -19.35 4.38
N TYR A 50 18.43 -20.03 3.61
CA TYR A 50 18.45 -20.09 2.14
C TYR A 50 18.10 -18.76 1.44
N TYR A 51 18.86 -17.69 1.72
CA TYR A 51 18.66 -16.33 1.18
C TYR A 51 17.39 -15.57 1.63
N PHE A 52 16.66 -16.09 2.62
CA PHE A 52 15.58 -15.34 3.28
C PHE A 52 15.98 -14.90 4.67
N GLY A 53 15.61 -13.69 5.07
CA GLY A 53 15.71 -13.23 6.44
C GLY A 53 14.75 -12.09 6.75
N LEU A 54 14.78 -11.63 8.00
CA LEU A 54 13.87 -10.62 8.53
C LEU A 54 14.62 -9.52 9.29
N ASP A 55 14.52 -8.30 8.79
CA ASP A 55 14.72 -7.06 9.56
C ASP A 55 13.39 -6.53 10.07
N MET A 56 13.45 -5.50 10.93
CA MET A 56 12.29 -4.73 11.40
C MET A 56 11.39 -4.21 10.25
N ILE A 57 11.96 -3.66 9.17
CA ILE A 57 11.18 -3.17 8.01
C ILE A 57 10.39 -4.31 7.38
N SER A 58 11.09 -5.40 7.06
CA SER A 58 10.49 -6.56 6.42
C SER A 58 9.47 -7.21 7.33
N PHE A 59 9.72 -7.24 8.65
CA PHE A 59 8.77 -7.75 9.61
C PHE A 59 7.45 -6.97 9.57
N GLY A 60 7.49 -5.63 9.64
CA GLY A 60 6.26 -4.83 9.63
C GLY A 60 5.49 -4.94 8.32
N LEU A 61 6.17 -4.97 7.17
CA LEU A 61 5.51 -5.14 5.86
C LEU A 61 4.96 -6.56 5.65
N ILE A 62 5.66 -7.59 6.13
CA ILE A 62 5.16 -8.97 6.10
C ILE A 62 3.95 -9.10 7.02
N LEU A 63 3.99 -8.52 8.22
CA LEU A 63 2.85 -8.51 9.13
C LEU A 63 1.64 -7.83 8.49
N LEU A 64 1.84 -6.66 7.88
CA LEU A 64 0.80 -5.95 7.15
C LEU A 64 0.24 -6.82 6.00
N SER A 65 1.09 -7.59 5.33
CA SER A 65 0.67 -8.48 4.24
C SER A 65 -0.25 -9.61 4.70
N PHE A 66 0.09 -10.29 5.78
CA PHE A 66 -0.78 -11.31 6.38
C PHE A 66 -2.11 -10.70 6.83
N TRP A 67 -2.06 -9.53 7.48
CA TRP A 67 -3.23 -8.84 8.03
C TRP A 67 -4.22 -8.42 6.93
N ILE A 68 -3.75 -7.72 5.90
CA ILE A 68 -4.60 -7.25 4.80
C ILE A 68 -5.14 -8.42 3.99
N CYS A 69 -4.36 -9.49 3.77
CA CYS A 69 -4.88 -10.69 3.08
C CYS A 69 -6.03 -11.37 3.84
N GLY A 70 -5.98 -11.42 5.18
CA GLY A 70 -7.13 -11.86 5.98
C GLY A 70 -8.35 -10.97 5.82
N LEU A 71 -8.15 -9.64 5.82
CA LEU A 71 -9.22 -8.65 5.64
C LEU A 71 -9.82 -8.65 4.23
N MET A 72 -9.05 -8.97 3.19
CA MET A 72 -9.54 -9.10 1.82
C MET A 72 -10.56 -10.22 1.65
N LEU A 73 -10.33 -11.36 2.30
CA LEU A 73 -11.30 -12.45 2.35
C LEU A 73 -12.52 -11.99 3.14
N MET A 74 -12.35 -11.27 4.25
CA MET A 74 -13.50 -10.73 4.97
C MET A 74 -14.32 -9.76 4.11
N ALA A 75 -13.69 -8.92 3.30
CA ALA A 75 -14.36 -7.91 2.47
C ALA A 75 -15.17 -8.53 1.33
N SER A 76 -14.70 -9.64 0.75
CA SER A 76 -15.20 -10.19 -0.51
C SER A 76 -16.27 -11.28 -0.35
N GLU A 77 -17.14 -11.16 0.66
CA GLU A 77 -18.26 -12.11 0.90
C GLU A 77 -19.17 -12.28 -0.31
N LYS A 78 -19.39 -11.24 -1.12
CA LYS A 78 -20.18 -11.36 -2.36
C LYS A 78 -19.68 -12.46 -3.29
N VAL A 79 -18.36 -12.68 -3.35
CA VAL A 79 -17.76 -13.76 -4.15
C VAL A 79 -18.16 -15.13 -3.60
N TYR A 80 -18.23 -15.25 -2.27
CA TYR A 80 -18.69 -16.46 -1.59
C TYR A 80 -20.19 -16.70 -1.81
N LEU A 81 -21.03 -15.67 -1.62
CA LEU A 81 -22.49 -15.77 -1.76
C LEU A 81 -22.92 -16.11 -3.19
N HIS A 82 -22.30 -15.48 -4.20
CA HIS A 82 -22.62 -15.75 -5.61
C HIS A 82 -21.90 -16.99 -6.17
N ASN A 83 -21.02 -17.65 -5.40
CA ASN A 83 -20.19 -18.77 -5.85
C ASN A 83 -19.36 -18.47 -7.13
N ASN A 84 -18.94 -17.22 -7.34
CA ASN A 84 -18.18 -16.79 -8.51
C ASN A 84 -16.72 -17.26 -8.44
N TYR A 85 -16.44 -18.51 -8.84
CA TYR A 85 -15.09 -19.11 -8.85
C TYR A 85 -14.33 -18.92 -7.52
N LYS A 86 -15.03 -19.12 -6.38
CA LYS A 86 -14.49 -18.84 -5.04
C LYS A 86 -13.17 -19.56 -4.73
N ASN A 87 -12.97 -20.80 -5.21
CA ASN A 87 -11.74 -21.55 -4.96
C ASN A 87 -10.54 -20.91 -5.66
N LEU A 88 -10.71 -20.50 -6.93
CA LEU A 88 -9.68 -19.78 -7.68
C LEU A 88 -9.38 -18.42 -7.05
N PHE A 89 -10.40 -17.73 -6.54
CA PHE A 89 -10.21 -16.46 -5.86
C PHE A 89 -9.34 -16.59 -4.60
N ILE A 90 -9.64 -17.58 -3.74
CA ILE A 90 -8.84 -17.87 -2.55
C ILE A 90 -7.40 -18.25 -2.96
N PHE A 91 -7.25 -19.10 -3.98
CA PHE A 91 -5.94 -19.49 -4.49
C PHE A 91 -5.12 -18.27 -4.94
N MET A 92 -5.73 -17.34 -5.68
CA MET A 92 -5.04 -16.11 -6.13
C MET A 92 -4.62 -15.22 -4.96
N ILE A 93 -5.43 -15.10 -3.90
CA ILE A 93 -5.06 -14.34 -2.70
C ILE A 93 -3.90 -15.01 -1.95
N LEU A 94 -3.94 -16.33 -1.78
CA LEU A 94 -2.86 -17.06 -1.10
C LEU A 94 -1.56 -17.04 -1.92
N PHE A 95 -1.66 -17.16 -3.25
CA PHE A 95 -0.52 -17.06 -4.15
C PHE A 95 0.10 -15.66 -4.11
N LEU A 96 -0.73 -14.61 -4.07
CA LEU A 96 -0.27 -13.23 -3.87
C LEU A 96 0.44 -13.05 -2.52
N LEU A 97 -0.15 -13.56 -1.43
CA LEU A 97 0.47 -13.50 -0.11
C LEU A 97 1.82 -14.22 -0.10
N MET A 98 1.92 -15.39 -0.72
CA MET A 98 3.19 -16.11 -0.82
C MET A 98 4.25 -15.29 -1.56
N MET A 99 3.91 -14.70 -2.70
CA MET A 99 4.83 -13.83 -3.44
C MET A 99 5.27 -12.62 -2.61
N LEU A 100 4.34 -11.97 -1.91
CA LEU A 100 4.64 -10.82 -1.05
C LEU A 100 5.56 -11.18 0.12
N VAL A 101 5.31 -12.29 0.81
CA VAL A 101 6.19 -12.75 1.90
C VAL A 101 7.60 -13.05 1.38
N LEU A 102 7.72 -13.62 0.19
CA LEU A 102 9.02 -13.87 -0.44
C LEU A 102 9.72 -12.57 -0.87
N THR A 103 8.99 -11.56 -1.37
CA THR A 103 9.58 -10.25 -1.70
C THR A 103 10.19 -9.54 -0.49
N PHE A 104 9.45 -9.46 0.62
CA PHE A 104 9.93 -8.71 1.77
C PHE A 104 11.03 -9.45 2.54
N SER A 105 11.12 -10.77 2.39
CA SER A 105 12.14 -11.57 3.09
C SER A 105 13.40 -11.84 2.29
N SER A 106 13.45 -11.50 1.00
CA SER A 106 14.60 -11.79 0.15
C SER A 106 15.84 -10.99 0.53
N MET A 107 16.98 -11.68 0.69
CA MET A 107 18.30 -11.11 0.98
C MET A 107 19.12 -10.75 -0.27
N SER A 108 18.74 -11.27 -1.43
CA SER A 108 19.44 -10.98 -2.68
C SER A 108 18.59 -10.12 -3.60
N MET A 109 19.25 -9.17 -4.29
CA MET A 109 18.63 -8.26 -5.26
C MET A 109 17.85 -8.98 -6.36
N PHE A 110 18.41 -10.07 -6.89
CA PHE A 110 17.77 -10.82 -7.97
C PHE A 110 16.51 -11.57 -7.50
N MET A 111 16.56 -12.20 -6.32
CA MET A 111 15.36 -12.85 -5.75
C MET A 111 14.29 -11.82 -5.41
N PHE A 112 14.70 -10.65 -4.90
CA PHE A 112 13.78 -9.54 -4.68
C PHE A 112 13.06 -9.13 -5.97
N TYR A 113 13.81 -8.91 -7.06
CA TYR A 113 13.26 -8.58 -8.37
C TYR A 113 12.28 -9.65 -8.89
N LEU A 114 12.67 -10.93 -8.83
CA LEU A 114 11.83 -12.03 -9.33
C LEU A 114 10.48 -12.05 -8.61
N PHE A 115 10.48 -12.02 -7.28
CA PHE A 115 9.22 -12.05 -6.52
C PHE A 115 8.44 -10.74 -6.67
N PHE A 116 9.13 -9.62 -6.85
CA PHE A 116 8.52 -8.31 -7.03
C PHE A 116 7.68 -8.25 -8.31
N GLU A 117 8.22 -8.76 -9.42
CA GLU A 117 7.48 -8.91 -10.67
C GLU A 117 6.46 -10.05 -10.60
N ALA A 118 6.80 -11.18 -9.96
CA ALA A 118 5.87 -12.30 -9.82
C ALA A 118 4.60 -11.93 -9.03
N SER A 119 4.67 -10.94 -8.12
CA SER A 119 3.49 -10.41 -7.42
C SER A 119 2.45 -9.78 -8.35
N LEU A 120 2.86 -9.29 -9.54
CA LEU A 120 1.94 -8.68 -10.50
C LEU A 120 0.97 -9.70 -11.10
N ILE A 121 1.40 -10.94 -11.29
CA ILE A 121 0.62 -11.99 -11.94
C ILE A 121 -0.71 -12.26 -11.20
N PRO A 122 -0.71 -12.61 -9.89
CA PRO A 122 -1.96 -12.76 -9.15
C PRO A 122 -2.80 -11.47 -9.09
N THR A 123 -2.17 -10.30 -9.05
CA THR A 123 -2.92 -9.02 -8.98
C THR A 123 -3.67 -8.75 -10.27
N LEU A 124 -3.05 -9.04 -11.42
CA LEU A 124 -3.69 -8.93 -12.72
C LEU A 124 -4.88 -9.89 -12.83
N PHE A 125 -4.74 -11.13 -12.37
CA PHE A 125 -5.87 -12.07 -12.34
C PHE A 125 -7.00 -11.62 -11.41
N LEU A 126 -6.69 -10.98 -10.28
CA LEU A 126 -7.72 -10.41 -9.40
C LEU A 126 -8.51 -9.29 -10.09
N ILE A 127 -7.84 -8.41 -10.84
CA ILE A 127 -8.47 -7.29 -11.57
C ILE A 127 -9.30 -7.82 -12.75
N LEU A 128 -8.72 -8.68 -13.59
CA LEU A 128 -9.38 -9.20 -14.79
C LEU A 128 -10.51 -10.19 -14.48
N GLY A 129 -10.34 -11.04 -13.46
CA GLY A 129 -11.32 -12.05 -13.10
C GLY A 129 -12.55 -11.45 -12.43
N TRP A 130 -12.35 -10.71 -11.33
CA TRP A 130 -13.43 -10.28 -10.44
C TRP A 130 -13.72 -8.76 -10.48
N GLY A 131 -13.08 -8.00 -11.37
CA GLY A 131 -13.42 -6.59 -11.61
C GLY A 131 -14.83 -6.42 -12.21
N TYR A 132 -15.53 -5.34 -11.85
CA TYR A 132 -16.96 -5.16 -12.17
C TYR A 132 -17.24 -4.62 -13.57
N GLN A 133 -16.36 -3.75 -14.11
CA GLN A 133 -16.61 -3.02 -15.35
C GLN A 133 -15.80 -3.59 -16.53
N PRO A 134 -16.24 -3.39 -17.80
CA PRO A 134 -15.52 -3.87 -18.98
C PRO A 134 -14.14 -3.21 -19.15
N GLU A 135 -13.99 -1.98 -18.65
CA GLU A 135 -12.73 -1.22 -18.67
C GLU A 135 -11.58 -1.96 -17.97
N ARG A 136 -11.87 -2.96 -17.10
CA ARG A 136 -10.90 -3.80 -16.37
C ARG A 136 -9.78 -4.36 -17.24
N LEU A 137 -10.08 -4.67 -18.50
CA LEU A 137 -9.08 -5.13 -19.46
C LEU A 137 -8.04 -4.04 -19.75
N GLN A 138 -8.50 -2.80 -19.95
CA GLN A 138 -7.66 -1.65 -20.18
C GLN A 138 -6.82 -1.29 -18.94
N ALA A 139 -7.38 -1.30 -17.72
CA ALA A 139 -6.54 -1.08 -16.53
C ALA A 139 -5.56 -2.21 -16.26
N GLY A 140 -5.93 -3.47 -16.53
CA GLY A 140 -5.00 -4.60 -16.45
C GLY A 140 -3.81 -4.43 -17.38
N VAL A 141 -4.06 -3.99 -18.61
CA VAL A 141 -3.03 -3.65 -19.62
C VAL A 141 -2.15 -2.49 -19.14
N TYR A 142 -2.73 -1.40 -18.62
CA TYR A 142 -1.94 -0.29 -18.07
C TYR A 142 -1.05 -0.75 -16.91
N LEU A 143 -1.59 -1.44 -15.92
CA LEU A 143 -0.83 -1.91 -14.77
C LEU A 143 0.36 -2.79 -15.21
N LEU A 144 0.14 -3.70 -16.15
CA LEU A 144 1.19 -4.58 -16.66
C LEU A 144 2.27 -3.83 -17.44
N PHE A 145 1.91 -2.98 -18.41
CA PHE A 145 2.92 -2.32 -19.25
C PHE A 145 3.71 -1.25 -18.51
N TYR A 146 3.07 -0.45 -17.66
CA TYR A 146 3.79 0.54 -16.87
C TYR A 146 4.85 -0.12 -15.99
N THR A 147 4.50 -1.23 -15.33
CA THR A 147 5.41 -1.90 -14.40
C THR A 147 6.49 -2.71 -15.10
N LEU A 148 6.16 -3.48 -16.15
CA LEU A 148 7.15 -4.26 -16.90
C LEU A 148 8.18 -3.39 -17.63
N LEU A 149 7.73 -2.31 -18.28
CA LEU A 149 8.66 -1.42 -18.99
C LEU A 149 9.64 -0.74 -18.02
N ALA A 150 9.19 -0.46 -16.80
CA ALA A 150 10.04 0.15 -15.78
C ALA A 150 10.94 -0.87 -15.06
N SER A 151 10.53 -2.14 -14.98
CA SER A 151 11.26 -3.19 -14.27
C SER A 151 12.37 -3.83 -15.12
N LEU A 152 12.24 -3.89 -16.45
CA LEU A 152 13.31 -4.41 -17.31
C LEU A 152 14.65 -3.65 -17.18
N PRO A 153 14.68 -2.29 -17.14
CA PRO A 153 15.90 -1.55 -16.83
C PRO A 153 16.53 -1.93 -15.48
N LEU A 154 15.70 -2.19 -14.46
CA LEU A 154 16.17 -2.64 -13.15
C LEU A 154 16.88 -3.99 -13.25
N LEU A 155 16.35 -4.94 -14.03
CA LEU A 155 17.00 -6.24 -14.26
C LEU A 155 18.39 -6.09 -14.89
N ILE A 156 18.51 -5.22 -15.90
CA ILE A 156 19.80 -4.93 -16.55
C ILE A 156 20.77 -4.33 -15.52
N GLY A 157 20.30 -3.40 -14.68
CA GLY A 157 21.10 -2.84 -13.59
C GLY A 157 21.59 -3.88 -12.58
N ILE A 158 20.74 -4.86 -12.24
CA ILE A 158 21.11 -5.95 -11.31
C ILE A 158 22.20 -6.84 -11.92
N PHE A 159 22.11 -7.20 -13.20
CA PHE A 159 23.17 -7.97 -13.87
C PHE A 159 24.48 -7.19 -13.98
N TYR A 160 24.41 -5.88 -14.22
CA TYR A 160 25.61 -5.06 -14.18
C TYR A 160 26.27 -5.03 -12.80
N ILE A 161 25.49 -4.95 -11.70
CA ILE A 161 26.04 -5.06 -10.33
C ILE A 161 26.70 -6.42 -10.10
N LEU A 162 26.10 -7.51 -10.63
CA LEU A 162 26.68 -8.85 -10.56
C LEU A 162 28.07 -8.89 -11.18
N ASP A 163 28.23 -8.31 -12.37
CA ASP A 163 29.50 -8.34 -13.10
C ASP A 163 30.60 -7.54 -12.38
N VAL A 164 30.24 -6.45 -11.69
CA VAL A 164 31.21 -5.61 -10.96
C VAL A 164 31.57 -6.17 -9.58
N ASN A 165 30.58 -6.59 -8.80
CA ASN A 165 30.76 -6.96 -7.39
C ASN A 165 30.76 -8.47 -7.12
N ASN A 166 30.48 -9.31 -8.13
CA ASN A 166 30.30 -10.77 -8.05
C ASN A 166 29.26 -11.26 -7.02
N THR A 167 28.54 -10.34 -6.35
CA THR A 167 27.61 -10.65 -5.27
C THR A 167 26.37 -9.77 -5.36
N LEU A 168 25.22 -10.34 -5.00
CA LEU A 168 23.92 -9.65 -5.00
C LEU A 168 23.25 -9.59 -3.62
N SER A 169 23.91 -10.07 -2.57
CA SER A 169 23.34 -10.01 -1.24
C SER A 169 23.34 -8.55 -0.75
N PHE A 170 22.19 -8.09 -0.26
CA PHE A 170 22.02 -6.74 0.27
C PHE A 170 23.09 -6.44 1.34
N ASN A 171 23.35 -7.38 2.24
CA ASN A 171 24.27 -7.19 3.37
C ASN A 171 25.72 -6.98 2.94
N LEU A 172 26.19 -7.70 1.91
CA LEU A 172 27.57 -7.54 1.44
C LEU A 172 27.72 -6.27 0.60
N LEU A 173 26.66 -5.90 -0.12
CA LEU A 173 26.64 -4.70 -0.96
C LEU A 173 26.65 -3.39 -0.17
N LEU A 174 26.30 -3.39 1.13
CA LEU A 174 26.29 -2.19 1.97
C LEU A 174 27.64 -1.46 2.03
N ASN A 175 28.76 -2.18 1.92
CA ASN A 175 30.09 -1.59 2.04
C ASN A 175 30.61 -1.03 0.71
N PHE A 176 29.94 -1.30 -0.40
CA PHE A 176 30.35 -0.84 -1.72
C PHE A 176 29.59 0.44 -2.09
N SER A 177 30.26 1.58 -1.97
CA SER A 177 29.73 2.84 -2.52
C SER A 177 30.05 2.92 -4.01
N PHE A 178 29.01 2.86 -4.86
CA PHE A 178 29.17 3.09 -6.29
C PHE A 178 29.23 4.61 -6.54
N MET A 179 30.43 5.13 -6.75
CA MET A 179 30.65 6.59 -6.82
C MET A 179 30.25 7.23 -8.16
N ASP A 180 30.32 6.49 -9.28
CA ASP A 180 30.34 7.13 -10.62
C ASP A 180 29.34 6.57 -11.65
N LEU A 181 28.36 5.75 -11.25
CA LEU A 181 27.45 5.10 -12.19
C LEU A 181 26.09 5.82 -12.30
N ASN A 182 26.09 6.97 -12.99
CA ASN A 182 24.89 7.80 -13.17
C ASN A 182 23.74 7.08 -13.91
N PHE A 183 24.07 6.29 -14.95
CA PHE A 183 23.05 5.51 -15.67
C PHE A 183 22.51 4.34 -14.86
N LEU A 184 23.34 3.74 -14.00
CA LEU A 184 22.92 2.69 -13.09
C LEU A 184 21.94 3.22 -12.04
N TYR A 185 22.16 4.43 -11.52
CA TYR A 185 21.24 5.06 -10.59
C TYR A 185 19.81 5.15 -11.18
N LEU A 186 19.68 5.61 -12.42
CA LEU A 186 18.38 5.71 -13.09
C LEU A 186 17.76 4.33 -13.31
N SER A 187 18.52 3.35 -13.78
CA SER A 187 17.99 2.01 -14.06
C SER A 187 17.50 1.30 -12.79
N LEU A 188 18.21 1.48 -11.67
CA LEU A 188 17.85 0.87 -10.39
C LEU A 188 16.66 1.54 -9.71
N ILE A 189 16.43 2.84 -9.90
CA ILE A 189 15.36 3.56 -9.20
C ILE A 189 14.05 3.58 -10.00
N PHE A 190 14.11 3.62 -11.34
CA PHE A 190 12.96 3.88 -12.18
C PHE A 190 11.78 2.91 -11.94
N ALA A 191 12.05 1.61 -11.79
CA ALA A 191 11.05 0.60 -11.48
C ALA A 191 10.23 0.93 -10.23
N PHE A 192 10.91 1.42 -9.19
CA PHE A 192 10.26 1.76 -7.92
C PHE A 192 9.49 3.07 -7.98
N LEU A 193 9.92 4.05 -8.80
CA LEU A 193 9.17 5.28 -9.04
C LEU A 193 7.87 5.07 -9.81
N VAL A 194 7.77 3.98 -10.57
CA VAL A 194 6.50 3.62 -11.23
C VAL A 194 5.55 2.94 -10.25
N LYS A 195 6.09 2.07 -9.37
CA LYS A 195 5.29 1.35 -8.35
C LYS A 195 4.88 2.23 -7.17
N MET A 196 5.75 3.11 -6.71
CA MET A 196 5.41 4.27 -5.87
C MET A 196 5.05 5.41 -6.81
N PRO A 197 3.78 5.54 -7.20
CA PRO A 197 3.34 6.33 -8.35
C PRO A 197 3.84 7.77 -8.24
N MET A 198 4.94 8.08 -8.92
CA MET A 198 5.37 9.45 -9.06
C MET A 198 4.34 10.21 -9.91
N PHE A 199 4.16 11.49 -9.61
CA PHE A 199 3.52 12.40 -10.54
C PHE A 199 4.16 12.28 -11.94
N LEU A 200 3.36 12.34 -13.00
CA LEU A 200 3.62 11.85 -14.38
C LEU A 200 3.29 10.37 -14.64
N VAL A 201 3.77 9.44 -13.81
CA VAL A 201 3.59 7.99 -14.06
C VAL A 201 2.41 7.39 -13.28
N HIS A 202 1.73 8.19 -12.45
CA HIS A 202 0.61 7.77 -11.59
C HIS A 202 -0.67 7.28 -12.28
N LEU A 203 -0.86 7.49 -13.59
CA LEU A 203 -2.16 7.28 -14.26
C LEU A 203 -2.68 5.84 -14.21
N TRP A 204 -1.80 4.85 -14.07
CA TRP A 204 -2.20 3.44 -13.95
C TRP A 204 -2.96 3.18 -12.64
N LEU A 205 -2.65 3.92 -11.57
CA LEU A 205 -3.18 3.66 -10.24
C LEU A 205 -4.68 3.98 -10.14
N PRO A 206 -5.18 5.20 -10.48
CA PRO A 206 -6.61 5.49 -10.41
C PRO A 206 -7.45 4.50 -11.22
N LYS A 207 -7.01 4.13 -12.42
CA LYS A 207 -7.70 3.14 -13.27
C LYS A 207 -7.73 1.75 -12.62
N ALA A 208 -6.57 1.27 -12.15
CA ALA A 208 -6.47 -0.03 -11.49
C ALA A 208 -7.36 -0.13 -10.24
N HIS A 209 -7.40 0.90 -9.39
CA HIS A 209 -8.23 0.89 -8.19
C HIS A 209 -9.73 0.98 -8.46
N VAL A 210 -10.13 1.80 -9.45
CA VAL A 210 -11.54 2.02 -9.76
C VAL A 210 -12.19 0.74 -10.29
N GLU A 211 -11.45 -0.01 -11.11
CA GLU A 211 -11.95 -1.19 -11.83
C GLU A 211 -11.72 -2.51 -11.06
N ALA A 212 -10.73 -2.54 -10.16
CA ALA A 212 -10.48 -3.70 -9.31
C ALA A 212 -11.68 -4.05 -8.39
N PRO A 213 -11.84 -5.35 -8.06
CA PRO A 213 -12.67 -5.73 -6.93
C PRO A 213 -12.14 -5.10 -5.64
N VAL A 214 -12.93 -5.19 -4.57
CA VAL A 214 -12.58 -4.64 -3.25
C VAL A 214 -11.26 -5.20 -2.73
N SER A 215 -11.07 -6.52 -2.85
CA SER A 215 -9.83 -7.19 -2.47
C SER A 215 -8.64 -6.65 -3.27
N GLY A 216 -8.78 -6.52 -4.59
CA GLY A 216 -7.77 -5.92 -5.46
C GLY A 216 -7.41 -4.49 -5.05
N SER A 217 -8.42 -3.66 -4.78
CA SER A 217 -8.22 -2.27 -4.33
C SER A 217 -7.49 -2.21 -2.98
N MET A 218 -7.85 -3.10 -2.04
CA MET A 218 -7.23 -3.19 -0.72
C MET A 218 -5.76 -3.59 -0.79
N ILE A 219 -5.39 -4.59 -1.60
CA ILE A 219 -3.99 -5.03 -1.70
C ILE A 219 -3.12 -4.03 -2.48
N LEU A 220 -3.68 -3.43 -3.54
CA LEU A 220 -3.03 -2.34 -4.26
C LEU A 220 -2.68 -1.21 -3.30
N ALA A 221 -3.66 -0.73 -2.55
CA ALA A 221 -3.47 0.39 -1.63
C ALA A 221 -2.63 -0.02 -0.43
N GLY A 222 -2.87 -1.21 0.11
CA GLY A 222 -2.28 -1.72 1.33
C GLY A 222 -0.78 -2.00 1.21
N ILE A 223 -0.39 -2.75 0.17
CA ILE A 223 0.93 -3.40 0.11
C ILE A 223 1.65 -3.12 -1.20
N LEU A 224 0.99 -3.15 -2.36
CA LEU A 224 1.70 -3.09 -3.65
C LEU A 224 2.41 -1.76 -3.88
N LEU A 225 1.83 -0.64 -3.42
CA LEU A 225 2.54 0.65 -3.42
C LEU A 225 3.78 0.58 -2.52
N LYS A 226 3.67 -0.07 -1.35
CA LYS A 226 4.73 -0.16 -0.34
C LYS A 226 5.89 -1.04 -0.81
N LEU A 227 5.66 -1.98 -1.72
CA LEU A 227 6.75 -2.72 -2.38
C LEU A 227 7.74 -1.77 -3.07
N GLY A 228 7.24 -0.70 -3.70
CA GLY A 228 8.10 0.30 -4.32
C GLY A 228 8.93 1.07 -3.27
N GLY A 229 8.30 1.49 -2.18
CA GLY A 229 9.00 2.17 -1.07
C GLY A 229 10.03 1.27 -0.38
N TYR A 230 9.68 0.00 -0.14
CA TYR A 230 10.61 -1.01 0.38
C TYR A 230 11.79 -1.23 -0.56
N GLY A 231 11.54 -1.35 -1.86
CA GLY A 231 12.58 -1.43 -2.88
C GLY A 231 13.53 -0.25 -2.81
N LEU A 232 13.00 0.98 -2.79
CA LEU A 232 13.81 2.19 -2.62
C LEU A 232 14.65 2.18 -1.35
N LEU A 233 14.07 1.82 -0.20
CA LEU A 233 14.82 1.72 1.07
C LEU A 233 16.00 0.75 0.97
N ARG A 234 15.82 -0.38 0.29
CA ARG A 234 16.88 -1.38 0.08
C ARG A 234 17.90 -0.97 -0.97
N MET A 235 17.50 -0.23 -2.01
CA MET A 235 18.43 0.24 -3.03
C MET A 235 19.26 1.45 -2.56
N PHE A 236 18.70 2.34 -1.74
CA PHE A 236 19.41 3.54 -1.30
C PHE A 236 20.60 3.26 -0.39
N SER A 237 20.64 2.09 0.24
CA SER A 237 21.84 1.66 0.95
C SER A 237 23.05 1.45 0.00
N LEU A 238 22.80 1.19 -1.27
CA LEU A 238 23.81 1.07 -2.34
C LEU A 238 24.01 2.39 -3.11
N LEU A 239 22.94 3.20 -3.21
CA LEU A 239 22.88 4.42 -4.03
C LEU A 239 23.03 5.72 -3.24
N GLN A 240 23.63 5.71 -2.04
CA GLN A 240 23.68 6.90 -1.19
C GLN A 240 24.40 8.08 -1.87
N MET A 241 25.60 7.84 -2.44
CA MET A 241 26.43 8.90 -3.01
C MET A 241 25.85 9.49 -4.31
N THR A 242 25.30 8.64 -5.18
CA THR A 242 24.61 9.08 -6.40
C THR A 242 23.25 9.71 -6.07
N GLY A 243 22.57 9.22 -5.04
CA GLY A 243 21.31 9.78 -4.53
C GLY A 243 21.46 11.25 -4.12
N VAL A 244 22.50 11.60 -3.36
CA VAL A 244 22.74 13.00 -2.99
C VAL A 244 22.87 13.92 -4.22
N LYS A 245 23.46 13.43 -5.33
CA LYS A 245 23.62 14.20 -6.57
C LYS A 245 22.30 14.38 -7.34
N TYR A 246 21.42 13.38 -7.39
CA TYR A 246 20.26 13.38 -8.31
C TYR A 246 18.88 13.47 -7.64
N ASN A 247 18.76 13.17 -6.35
CA ASN A 247 17.46 13.08 -5.68
C ASN A 247 16.65 14.39 -5.70
N TYR A 248 17.30 15.55 -5.84
CA TYR A 248 16.61 16.86 -5.89
C TYR A 248 15.57 16.96 -7.01
N TRP A 249 15.84 16.36 -8.18
CA TRP A 249 14.87 16.33 -9.29
C TRP A 249 13.59 15.63 -8.87
N TRP A 250 13.72 14.43 -8.30
CA TRP A 250 12.58 13.61 -7.88
C TRP A 250 11.82 14.21 -6.68
N ILE A 251 12.53 14.86 -5.74
CA ILE A 251 11.91 15.61 -4.65
C ILE A 251 11.03 16.74 -5.20
N SER A 252 11.54 17.52 -6.17
CA SER A 252 10.77 18.62 -6.76
C SER A 252 9.52 18.15 -7.49
N ILE A 253 9.61 17.08 -8.30
CA ILE A 253 8.49 16.52 -9.06
C ILE A 253 7.43 15.95 -8.11
N SER A 254 7.85 15.26 -7.05
CA SER A 254 6.92 14.64 -6.08
C SER A 254 6.16 15.67 -5.24
N LEU A 255 6.83 16.74 -4.78
CA LEU A 255 6.17 17.79 -4.00
C LEU A 255 5.19 18.60 -4.85
N VAL A 256 5.62 19.11 -6.01
CA VAL A 256 4.72 19.87 -6.92
C VAL A 256 3.59 18.99 -7.41
N GLY A 257 3.91 17.76 -7.79
CA GLY A 257 2.96 16.78 -8.25
C GLY A 257 1.91 16.41 -7.21
N GLY A 258 2.31 16.25 -5.94
CA GLY A 258 1.39 15.98 -4.84
C GLY A 258 0.38 17.11 -4.65
N VAL A 259 0.81 18.38 -4.76
CA VAL A 259 -0.11 19.54 -4.69
C VAL A 259 -1.11 19.49 -5.83
N LEU A 260 -0.66 19.25 -7.06
CA LEU A 260 -1.54 19.16 -8.23
C LEU A 260 -2.54 18.00 -8.11
N ILE A 261 -2.11 16.84 -7.63
CA ILE A 261 -3.01 15.71 -7.38
C ILE A 261 -4.04 16.03 -6.30
N SER A 262 -3.63 16.71 -5.23
CA SER A 262 -4.55 17.09 -4.16
C SER A 262 -5.67 18.04 -4.64
N LEU A 263 -5.37 18.93 -5.60
CA LEU A 263 -6.38 19.74 -6.29
C LEU A 263 -7.30 18.89 -7.18
N ILE A 264 -6.74 17.87 -7.85
CA ILE A 264 -7.53 16.91 -8.63
C ILE A 264 -8.51 16.17 -7.70
N CYS A 265 -8.08 15.74 -6.50
CA CYS A 265 -8.94 15.05 -5.52
C CYS A 265 -10.21 15.84 -5.19
N LEU A 266 -10.11 17.15 -5.00
CA LEU A 266 -11.25 18.02 -4.66
C LEU A 266 -12.30 18.09 -5.77
N ARG A 267 -11.92 17.80 -7.02
CA ARG A 267 -12.81 17.80 -8.18
C ARG A 267 -13.35 16.42 -8.53
N GLN A 268 -12.86 15.36 -7.88
CA GLN A 268 -13.31 14.01 -8.19
C GLN A 268 -14.74 13.78 -7.72
N THR A 269 -15.56 13.24 -8.63
CA THR A 269 -16.94 12.81 -8.35
C THR A 269 -17.02 11.35 -7.92
N ASP A 270 -16.03 10.53 -8.25
CA ASP A 270 -16.02 9.11 -7.95
C ASP A 270 -15.32 8.83 -6.62
N LEU A 271 -16.01 8.14 -5.69
CA LEU A 271 -15.49 7.82 -4.35
C LEU A 271 -14.17 7.04 -4.40
N LYS A 272 -14.12 5.96 -5.20
CA LYS A 272 -12.91 5.13 -5.34
C LYS A 272 -11.76 5.89 -5.99
N ALA A 273 -12.04 6.71 -6.99
CA ALA A 273 -11.02 7.50 -7.67
C ALA A 273 -10.44 8.56 -6.73
N LEU A 274 -11.28 9.22 -5.92
CA LEU A 274 -10.84 10.17 -4.91
C LEU A 274 -9.86 9.53 -3.92
N ILE A 275 -10.21 8.35 -3.37
CA ILE A 275 -9.34 7.61 -2.43
C ILE A 275 -8.03 7.18 -3.13
N ALA A 276 -8.10 6.80 -4.41
CA ALA A 276 -6.92 6.47 -5.20
C ALA A 276 -5.99 7.69 -5.37
N TYR A 277 -6.50 8.85 -5.75
CA TYR A 277 -5.69 10.06 -5.88
C TYR A 277 -5.14 10.56 -4.54
N SER A 278 -5.89 10.45 -3.43
CA SER A 278 -5.34 10.75 -2.12
C SER A 278 -4.16 9.84 -1.78
N SER A 279 -4.18 8.57 -2.21
CA SER A 279 -3.04 7.67 -2.02
C SER A 279 -1.79 8.09 -2.80
N VAL A 280 -1.94 8.67 -3.99
CA VAL A 280 -0.81 9.21 -4.75
C VAL A 280 -0.24 10.44 -4.04
N ALA A 281 -1.09 11.30 -3.45
CA ALA A 281 -0.64 12.47 -2.70
C ALA A 281 0.17 12.09 -1.44
N HIS A 282 -0.34 11.19 -0.59
CA HIS A 282 0.42 10.74 0.60
C HIS A 282 1.71 10.02 0.22
N MET A 283 1.68 9.14 -0.79
CA MET A 283 2.90 8.46 -1.27
C MET A 283 3.90 9.43 -1.93
N GLY A 284 3.43 10.56 -2.48
CA GLY A 284 4.30 11.65 -2.95
C GLY A 284 5.12 12.26 -1.82
N ILE A 285 4.51 12.49 -0.64
CA ILE A 285 5.22 12.96 0.56
C ILE A 285 6.22 11.89 1.03
N VAL A 286 5.80 10.62 1.09
CA VAL A 286 6.70 9.48 1.41
C VAL A 286 7.92 9.47 0.50
N LEU A 287 7.71 9.58 -0.82
CA LEU A 287 8.78 9.58 -1.81
C LEU A 287 9.74 10.74 -1.59
N SER A 288 9.22 11.95 -1.41
CA SER A 288 10.06 13.14 -1.17
C SER A 288 10.91 13.03 0.11
N GLY A 289 10.34 12.54 1.22
CA GLY A 289 11.07 12.37 2.47
C GLY A 289 12.09 11.24 2.43
N LEU A 290 11.77 10.12 1.78
CA LEU A 290 12.69 9.00 1.58
C LEU A 290 13.92 9.42 0.76
N LEU A 291 13.71 10.24 -0.28
CA LEU A 291 14.77 10.79 -1.12
C LEU A 291 15.68 11.82 -0.43
N THR A 292 15.29 12.37 0.73
CA THR A 292 16.20 13.23 1.52
C THR A 292 17.38 12.46 2.13
N LEU A 293 17.26 11.12 2.24
CA LEU A 293 18.26 10.24 2.88
C LEU A 293 18.60 10.62 4.33
N THR A 294 17.75 11.41 5.00
CA THR A 294 17.89 11.72 6.42
C THR A 294 17.27 10.63 7.28
N TYR A 295 17.75 10.47 8.51
CA TYR A 295 17.19 9.51 9.47
C TYR A 295 15.68 9.70 9.65
N TRP A 296 15.24 10.91 9.94
CA TRP A 296 13.83 11.26 10.10
C TRP A 296 12.99 10.97 8.84
N GLY A 297 13.56 11.19 7.65
CA GLY A 297 12.91 10.91 6.38
C GLY A 297 12.69 9.41 6.16
N LEU A 298 13.73 8.58 6.40
CA LEU A 298 13.63 7.13 6.26
C LEU A 298 12.66 6.54 7.29
N THR A 299 12.76 6.93 8.56
CA THR A 299 11.87 6.43 9.62
C THR A 299 10.42 6.88 9.41
N GLY A 300 10.22 8.14 9.03
CA GLY A 300 8.90 8.69 8.74
C GLY A 300 8.24 8.07 7.52
N SER A 301 9.02 7.78 6.48
CA SER A 301 8.54 7.10 5.27
C SER A 301 8.00 5.70 5.60
N TYR A 302 8.70 4.95 6.45
CA TYR A 302 8.27 3.63 6.89
C TYR A 302 7.01 3.68 7.76
N ALA A 303 6.96 4.60 8.74
CA ALA A 303 5.78 4.79 9.57
C ALA A 303 4.54 5.16 8.74
N LEU A 304 4.66 6.11 7.81
CA LEU A 304 3.56 6.51 6.93
C LEU A 304 3.15 5.41 5.95
N MET A 305 4.09 4.59 5.45
CA MET A 305 3.78 3.43 4.62
C MET A 305 2.85 2.44 5.33
N ILE A 306 3.13 2.08 6.60
CA ILE A 306 2.28 1.18 7.37
C ILE A 306 0.93 1.83 7.66
N ALA A 307 0.96 3.06 8.16
CA ALA A 307 -0.24 3.78 8.58
C ALA A 307 -1.21 4.02 7.41
N HIS A 308 -0.70 4.52 6.28
CA HIS A 308 -1.49 4.68 5.08
C HIS A 308 -1.98 3.33 4.53
N GLY A 309 -1.18 2.26 4.64
CA GLY A 309 -1.60 0.91 4.26
C GLY A 309 -2.92 0.50 4.92
N LEU A 310 -3.02 0.67 6.24
CA LEU A 310 -4.23 0.38 7.01
C LEU A 310 -5.37 1.40 6.76
N CYS A 311 -5.05 2.69 6.69
CA CYS A 311 -6.07 3.73 6.50
C CYS A 311 -6.75 3.64 5.12
N SER A 312 -5.95 3.58 4.05
CA SER A 312 -6.47 3.56 2.67
C SER A 312 -7.23 2.28 2.35
N SER A 313 -6.78 1.11 2.82
CA SER A 313 -7.53 -0.15 2.68
C SER A 313 -8.88 -0.10 3.40
N GLY A 314 -8.94 0.52 4.59
CA GLY A 314 -10.17 0.78 5.31
C GLY A 314 -11.13 1.70 4.55
N LEU A 315 -10.62 2.80 3.96
CA LEU A 315 -11.41 3.70 3.12
C LEU A 315 -11.96 3.01 1.86
N PHE A 316 -11.16 2.17 1.20
CA PHE A 316 -11.64 1.36 0.08
C PHE A 316 -12.74 0.38 0.51
N CYS A 317 -12.67 -0.15 1.74
CA CYS A 317 -13.75 -0.98 2.27
C CYS A 317 -15.04 -0.17 2.47
N LEU A 318 -14.95 1.00 3.11
CA LEU A 318 -16.10 1.88 3.31
C LEU A 318 -16.75 2.29 1.99
N ALA A 319 -15.93 2.66 1.00
CA ALA A 319 -16.40 2.94 -0.35
C ALA A 319 -17.12 1.72 -0.94
N ASN A 320 -16.61 0.51 -0.74
CA ASN A 320 -17.31 -0.69 -1.17
C ASN A 320 -18.63 -0.90 -0.44
N ILE A 321 -18.68 -0.81 0.89
CA ILE A 321 -19.92 -0.99 1.68
C ILE A 321 -21.00 -0.03 1.18
N SER A 322 -20.64 1.23 0.89
CA SER A 322 -21.56 2.19 0.27
C SER A 322 -21.99 1.78 -1.15
N TYR A 323 -21.07 1.27 -1.97
CA TYR A 323 -21.35 0.74 -3.30
C TYR A 323 -22.27 -0.48 -3.27
N GLU A 324 -22.15 -1.36 -2.27
CA GLU A 324 -22.99 -2.56 -2.15
C GLU A 324 -24.47 -2.23 -1.96
N ARG A 325 -24.77 -1.07 -1.38
CA ARG A 325 -26.14 -0.61 -1.07
C ARG A 325 -26.70 0.32 -2.13
N MET A 326 -25.89 1.27 -2.58
CA MET A 326 -26.33 2.30 -3.51
C MET A 326 -26.16 1.88 -4.99
N GLY A 327 -25.37 0.85 -5.26
CA GLY A 327 -25.09 0.35 -6.61
C GLY A 327 -24.26 1.30 -7.49
N SER A 328 -23.83 2.45 -6.95
CA SER A 328 -23.07 3.46 -7.68
C SER A 328 -21.86 3.96 -6.89
N ARG A 329 -20.82 4.38 -7.61
CA ARG A 329 -19.57 4.93 -7.03
C ARG A 329 -19.59 6.46 -6.90
N SER A 330 -20.60 7.12 -7.44
CA SER A 330 -20.64 8.58 -7.52
C SER A 330 -20.98 9.21 -6.16
N LEU A 331 -20.21 10.24 -5.78
CA LEU A 331 -20.46 11.07 -4.61
C LEU A 331 -21.83 11.77 -4.65
N LEU A 332 -22.38 12.00 -5.85
CA LEU A 332 -23.67 12.68 -6.02
C LEU A 332 -24.85 11.81 -5.58
N ILE A 333 -24.78 10.50 -5.82
CA ILE A 333 -25.81 9.54 -5.40
C ILE A 333 -25.61 9.17 -3.93
N ASN A 334 -24.36 9.03 -3.49
CA ASN A 334 -24.01 8.58 -2.14
C ASN A 334 -24.03 9.70 -1.09
N LYS A 335 -24.97 10.65 -1.17
CA LYS A 335 -25.13 11.78 -0.22
C LYS A 335 -26.10 11.44 0.92
N GLY A 336 -25.92 12.10 2.06
CA GLY A 336 -26.85 12.00 3.20
C GLY A 336 -26.82 10.66 3.93
N LEU A 337 -25.71 9.92 3.85
CA LEU A 337 -25.59 8.58 4.46
C LEU A 337 -25.67 8.59 5.99
N LEU A 338 -25.44 9.74 6.65
CA LEU A 338 -25.60 9.89 8.10
C LEU A 338 -27.04 9.60 8.56
N ASN A 339 -28.03 10.04 7.77
CA ASN A 339 -29.45 9.82 8.07
C ASN A 339 -29.85 8.34 7.87
N PHE A 340 -29.12 7.63 7.02
CA PHE A 340 -29.40 6.23 6.66
C PHE A 340 -28.68 5.21 7.53
N MET A 341 -27.40 5.44 7.80
CA MET A 341 -26.51 4.49 8.47
C MET A 341 -25.55 5.23 9.44
N PRO A 342 -26.08 5.75 10.56
CA PRO A 342 -25.29 6.59 11.48
C PRO A 342 -24.09 5.85 12.07
N THR A 343 -24.22 4.54 12.35
CA THR A 343 -23.12 3.73 12.86
C THR A 343 -21.97 3.60 11.87
N LEU A 344 -22.24 3.51 10.55
CA LEU A 344 -21.20 3.52 9.52
C LEU A 344 -20.63 4.90 9.27
N SER A 345 -21.42 5.95 9.46
CA SER A 345 -20.92 7.33 9.38
C SER A 345 -19.85 7.62 10.44
N LEU A 346 -19.92 7.00 11.63
CA LEU A 346 -18.86 7.07 12.63
C LEU A 346 -17.55 6.47 12.09
N TRP A 347 -17.61 5.32 11.42
CA TRP A 347 -16.42 4.70 10.81
C TRP A 347 -15.85 5.53 9.67
N TRP A 348 -16.70 6.16 8.87
CA TRP A 348 -16.27 7.17 7.90
C TRP A 348 -15.52 8.30 8.58
N PHE A 349 -16.05 8.87 9.65
CA PHE A 349 -15.37 9.94 10.39
C PHE A 349 -14.00 9.48 10.91
N LEU A 350 -13.94 8.33 11.58
CA LEU A 350 -12.73 7.78 12.18
C LEU A 350 -11.61 7.46 11.17
N LEU A 351 -11.96 6.94 9.99
CA LEU A 351 -10.97 6.66 8.94
C LEU A 351 -10.62 7.92 8.14
N CYS A 352 -11.55 8.85 7.93
CA CYS A 352 -11.26 10.15 7.32
C CYS A 352 -10.35 11.00 8.21
N SER A 353 -10.57 11.00 9.54
CA SER A 353 -9.67 11.67 10.48
C SER A 353 -8.29 11.05 10.51
N GLY A 354 -8.21 9.71 10.37
CA GLY A 354 -6.95 9.01 10.15
C GLY A 354 -6.24 9.49 8.89
N ASN A 355 -6.97 9.65 7.78
CA ASN A 355 -6.41 10.12 6.51
C ASN A 355 -5.98 11.60 6.54
N MET A 356 -6.64 12.43 7.35
CA MET A 356 -6.21 13.80 7.66
C MET A 356 -5.01 13.85 8.63
N ALA A 357 -4.51 12.70 9.07
CA ALA A 357 -3.45 12.58 10.07
C ALA A 357 -3.80 13.26 11.41
N ALA A 358 -5.03 13.13 11.89
CA ALA A 358 -5.42 13.65 13.20
C ALA A 358 -4.75 12.87 14.36
N PRO A 359 -4.47 13.49 15.52
CA PRO A 359 -4.04 12.76 16.72
C PRO A 359 -5.19 11.87 17.24
N PRO A 360 -4.93 10.66 17.77
CA PRO A 360 -3.65 9.96 17.90
C PRO A 360 -3.52 8.89 16.79
N THR A 361 -3.21 9.25 15.53
CA THR A 361 -3.03 8.27 14.43
C THR A 361 -1.56 8.11 14.01
N LEU A 362 -1.17 6.92 13.52
CA LEU A 362 0.21 6.65 13.08
C LEU A 362 0.58 7.51 11.85
N ASN A 363 -0.43 7.91 11.07
CA ASN A 363 -0.27 8.86 9.96
C ASN A 363 0.34 10.19 10.45
N LEU A 364 -0.11 10.72 11.60
CA LEU A 364 0.45 11.96 12.17
C LEU A 364 1.94 11.82 12.48
N LEU A 365 2.34 10.71 13.11
CA LEU A 365 3.75 10.46 13.44
C LEU A 365 4.62 10.42 12.16
N GLY A 366 4.14 9.72 11.12
CA GLY A 366 4.82 9.65 9.83
C GLY A 366 4.88 11.00 9.12
N GLU A 367 3.79 11.75 9.07
CA GLU A 367 3.75 13.05 8.39
C GLU A 367 4.59 14.11 9.10
N ILE A 368 4.59 14.20 10.44
CA ILE A 368 5.44 15.15 11.17
C ILE A 368 6.92 14.85 10.93
N SER A 369 7.34 13.58 10.98
CA SER A 369 8.74 13.21 10.74
C SER A 369 9.18 13.48 9.30
N LEU A 370 8.30 13.24 8.32
CA LEU A 370 8.54 13.59 6.92
C LEU A 370 8.62 15.10 6.70
N LEU A 371 7.70 15.88 7.27
CA LEU A 371 7.73 17.35 7.20
C LEU A 371 9.06 17.91 7.72
N ASN A 372 9.51 17.43 8.89
CA ASN A 372 10.79 17.85 9.47
C ASN A 372 11.98 17.50 8.55
N SER A 373 11.98 16.30 7.95
CA SER A 373 13.05 15.87 7.05
C SER A 373 13.17 16.72 5.78
N ILE A 374 12.02 17.08 5.18
CA ILE A 374 11.97 17.80 3.90
C ILE A 374 12.31 19.28 4.12
N VAL A 375 11.82 19.90 5.20
CA VAL A 375 12.19 21.27 5.57
C VAL A 375 13.67 21.37 5.92
N ALA A 376 14.23 20.38 6.61
CA ALA A 376 15.66 20.32 6.89
C ALA A 376 16.52 20.20 5.62
N TRP A 377 15.98 19.60 4.54
CA TRP A 377 16.68 19.51 3.26
C TRP A 377 16.74 20.86 2.53
N SER A 378 15.62 21.59 2.43
CA SER A 378 15.66 22.99 2.00
C SER A 378 14.42 23.78 2.45
N TRP A 379 14.64 25.02 2.87
CA TRP A 379 13.57 25.93 3.33
C TRP A 379 12.50 26.23 2.27
N VAL A 380 12.86 26.21 0.98
CA VAL A 380 11.92 26.49 -0.12
C VAL A 380 10.78 25.46 -0.18
N THR A 381 11.05 24.21 0.20
CA THR A 381 10.04 23.13 0.19
C THR A 381 8.89 23.40 1.16
N MET A 382 9.08 24.25 2.17
CA MET A 382 8.05 24.60 3.14
C MET A 382 6.75 25.09 2.47
N ILE A 383 6.86 25.89 1.40
CA ILE A 383 5.70 26.42 0.69
C ILE A 383 4.85 25.27 0.13
N MET A 384 5.47 24.31 -0.56
CA MET A 384 4.73 23.18 -1.14
C MET A 384 4.17 22.25 -0.06
N LEU A 385 4.89 22.05 1.04
CA LEU A 385 4.43 21.24 2.17
C LEU A 385 3.18 21.84 2.85
N THR A 386 3.11 23.17 2.99
CA THR A 386 1.91 23.82 3.56
C THR A 386 0.67 23.57 2.70
N PHE A 387 0.79 23.64 1.38
CA PHE A 387 -0.32 23.32 0.49
C PHE A 387 -0.68 21.83 0.55
N LEU A 388 0.29 20.93 0.59
CA LEU A 388 0.05 19.48 0.68
C LEU A 388 -0.75 19.11 1.93
N SER A 389 -0.33 19.59 3.11
CA SER A 389 -1.02 19.30 4.37
C SER A 389 -2.39 19.99 4.47
N PHE A 390 -2.53 21.20 3.93
CA PHE A 390 -3.82 21.87 3.88
C PHE A 390 -4.81 21.11 2.97
N PHE A 391 -4.37 20.70 1.77
CA PHE A 391 -5.26 19.99 0.86
C PHE A 391 -5.55 18.57 1.34
N SER A 392 -4.66 17.91 2.08
CA SER A 392 -4.96 16.60 2.69
C SER A 392 -6.13 16.65 3.67
N ALA A 393 -6.18 17.70 4.48
CA ALA A 393 -7.35 18.01 5.30
C ALA A 393 -8.59 18.34 4.45
N ALA A 394 -8.42 19.18 3.42
CA ALA A 394 -9.55 19.63 2.61
C ALA A 394 -10.25 18.48 1.86
N TYR A 395 -9.52 17.58 1.18
CA TYR A 395 -10.16 16.50 0.43
C TYR A 395 -10.72 15.39 1.31
N SER A 396 -10.14 15.14 2.50
CA SER A 396 -10.67 14.15 3.45
C SER A 396 -11.97 14.64 4.09
N LEU A 397 -12.03 15.91 4.48
CA LEU A 397 -13.27 16.56 4.91
C LEU A 397 -14.29 16.66 3.77
N TYR A 398 -13.86 16.95 2.54
CA TYR A 398 -14.74 16.94 1.36
C TYR A 398 -15.39 15.56 1.17
N LEU A 399 -14.59 14.48 1.21
CA LEU A 399 -15.12 13.12 1.08
C LEU A 399 -16.10 12.77 2.20
N PHE A 400 -15.84 13.17 3.45
CA PHE A 400 -16.76 12.95 4.57
C PHE A 400 -18.04 13.78 4.43
N ALA A 401 -17.90 15.08 4.18
CA ALA A 401 -19.01 16.02 4.09
C ALA A 401 -19.98 15.66 2.95
N TYR A 402 -19.46 15.40 1.76
CA TYR A 402 -20.31 15.09 0.60
C TYR A 402 -20.94 13.70 0.69
N SER A 403 -20.30 12.72 1.33
CA SER A 403 -20.91 11.39 1.48
C SER A 403 -21.92 11.31 2.62
N GLN A 404 -21.59 11.88 3.79
CA GLN A 404 -22.40 11.69 5.00
C GLN A 404 -23.48 12.75 5.17
N HIS A 405 -23.19 14.02 4.89
CA HIS A 405 -24.13 15.12 5.11
C HIS A 405 -25.05 15.35 3.91
N GLY A 406 -26.13 16.10 4.15
CA GLY A 406 -27.07 16.54 3.13
C GLY A 406 -28.33 15.69 3.03
N LYS A 407 -29.14 15.99 2.02
CA LYS A 407 -30.37 15.25 1.73
C LYS A 407 -30.02 13.97 0.96
N VAL A 408 -30.67 12.92 1.39
CA VAL A 408 -30.69 11.61 0.75
C VAL A 408 -31.18 11.70 -0.70
N TYR A 409 -30.56 10.93 -1.61
CA TYR A 409 -31.08 10.75 -2.96
C TYR A 409 -32.41 9.95 -2.95
N SER A 410 -33.45 10.50 -3.58
CA SER A 410 -34.81 9.96 -3.53
C SER A 410 -34.98 8.61 -4.24
N GLY A 411 -34.07 8.22 -5.13
CA GLY A 411 -34.15 6.97 -5.88
C GLY A 411 -33.58 5.74 -5.15
N VAL A 412 -33.21 5.85 -3.87
CA VAL A 412 -32.65 4.73 -3.10
C VAL A 412 -33.75 4.03 -2.31
N HIS A 413 -33.92 2.73 -2.54
CA HIS A 413 -34.98 1.92 -1.93
C HIS A 413 -34.49 0.83 -0.96
N PHE A 414 -33.18 0.59 -0.84
CA PHE A 414 -32.64 -0.49 -0.01
C PHE A 414 -32.12 0.00 1.35
N PHE A 415 -32.59 -0.65 2.42
CA PHE A 415 -32.26 -0.34 3.81
C PHE A 415 -31.45 -1.47 4.44
N SER A 416 -30.20 -1.19 4.80
CA SER A 416 -29.44 -2.00 5.76
C SER A 416 -28.54 -1.09 6.61
N VAL A 417 -28.60 -1.28 7.93
CA VAL A 417 -27.84 -0.45 8.90
C VAL A 417 -26.36 -0.88 8.94
N GLY A 418 -26.08 -2.14 8.65
CA GLY A 418 -24.74 -2.73 8.57
C GLY A 418 -24.71 -4.13 9.13
N THR A 419 -23.77 -4.94 8.64
CA THR A 419 -23.58 -6.32 9.14
C THR A 419 -22.45 -6.37 10.17
N VAL A 420 -22.50 -7.34 11.08
CA VAL A 420 -21.43 -7.57 12.08
C VAL A 420 -20.07 -7.76 11.40
N ARG A 421 -20.05 -8.37 10.20
CA ARG A 421 -18.87 -8.54 9.37
C ARG A 421 -18.26 -7.19 8.95
N GLU A 422 -19.07 -6.26 8.49
CA GLU A 422 -18.59 -4.93 8.08
C GLU A 422 -17.98 -4.17 9.26
N PHE A 423 -18.64 -4.20 10.42
CA PHE A 423 -18.12 -3.52 11.63
C PHE A 423 -16.83 -4.15 12.14
N SER A 424 -16.75 -5.49 12.16
CA SER A 424 -15.52 -6.19 12.55
C SER A 424 -14.39 -5.93 11.56
N LEU A 425 -14.66 -5.87 10.26
CA LEU A 425 -13.68 -5.49 9.26
C LEU A 425 -13.14 -4.07 9.51
N LEU A 426 -14.02 -3.08 9.72
CA LEU A 426 -13.62 -1.69 9.95
C LEU A 426 -12.83 -1.53 11.26
N MET A 427 -13.28 -2.21 12.32
CA MET A 427 -12.56 -2.30 13.59
C MET A 427 -11.13 -2.83 13.41
N LEU A 428 -10.95 -3.91 12.63
CA LEU A 428 -9.63 -4.50 12.38
C LEU A 428 -8.71 -3.61 11.52
N HIS A 429 -9.22 -2.60 10.81
CA HIS A 429 -8.37 -1.58 10.17
C HIS A 429 -8.01 -0.46 11.14
N TRP A 430 -8.99 0.02 11.90
CA TRP A 430 -8.84 1.20 12.76
C TRP A 430 -8.03 0.92 14.04
N ILE A 431 -8.27 -0.22 14.69
CA ILE A 431 -7.62 -0.58 15.95
C ILE A 431 -6.08 -0.65 15.81
N PRO A 432 -5.50 -1.41 14.84
CA PRO A 432 -4.05 -1.46 14.69
C PRO A 432 -3.45 -0.09 14.38
N LEU A 433 -4.13 0.73 13.58
CA LEU A 433 -3.64 2.06 13.18
C LEU A 433 -3.43 3.00 14.38
N ASN A 434 -4.27 2.94 15.40
CA ASN A 434 -4.14 3.78 16.59
C ASN A 434 -3.30 3.14 17.69
N ILE A 435 -3.39 1.82 17.87
CA ILE A 435 -2.61 1.13 18.91
C ILE A 435 -1.10 1.19 18.62
N LEU A 436 -0.69 1.11 17.35
CA LEU A 436 0.72 1.09 16.97
C LEU A 436 1.52 2.32 17.45
N ILE A 437 0.86 3.45 17.69
CA ILE A 437 1.52 4.69 18.16
C ILE A 437 2.00 4.56 19.59
N LEU A 438 1.28 3.82 20.44
CA LEU A 438 1.66 3.59 21.83
C LEU A 438 3.03 2.89 21.92
N LYS A 439 3.43 2.17 20.86
CA LYS A 439 4.75 1.56 20.68
C LYS A 439 5.40 2.03 19.39
N SER A 440 5.44 3.35 19.21
CA SER A 440 6.07 4.02 18.05
C SER A 440 7.54 3.65 17.83
N SER A 441 8.23 3.14 18.85
CA SER A 441 9.61 2.64 18.77
C SER A 441 9.81 1.63 17.63
N PHE A 442 8.82 0.78 17.35
CA PHE A 442 8.93 -0.22 16.28
C PHE A 442 8.94 0.38 14.87
N CYS A 443 8.32 1.55 14.70
CA CYS A 443 8.29 2.24 13.41
C CYS A 443 9.45 3.24 13.29
N MET A 444 9.90 3.83 14.39
CA MET A 444 10.87 4.91 14.35
C MET A 444 12.32 4.47 14.60
N LEU A 445 12.56 3.42 15.39
CA LEU A 445 13.91 2.98 15.76
C LEU A 445 14.25 1.67 15.06
N TRP A 446 14.59 1.73 13.77
CA TRP A 446 14.94 0.54 12.97
C TRP A 446 16.23 0.66 12.16
N ILE A 447 16.73 1.88 11.97
CA ILE A 447 18.10 2.18 11.55
C ILE A 447 18.87 2.38 12.84
#